data_AF-A0A7V3CE57-F1
#
_entry.id   AF-A0A7V3CE57-F1
#
_cell.length_a   1.000
_cell.length_b   1.000
_cell.length_c   1.000
_cell.angle_alpha   90.00
_cell.angle_beta   90.00
_cell.angle_gamma   90.00
#
_symmetry.space_group_name_H-M   'P 1'
#
loop_
_entity.id
_entity.type
_entity.pdbx_description
1 polymer ?
#
loop_
_entity_poly.entity_id
_entity_poly.type
_entity_poly.pdbx_seq_one_letter_code
_entity_poly.pdbx_strand_id
1 'polypeptide(L)' 'MREYETIYVLKPDLPGDQVKTIQEKLKDIITKGGGHILHHVDWGKRRLAYRVEKFTQAQYLYLQYLDQG' A
#
# COMPACT_ATOMS: atom_id res chain seq x y z
N MET A 1 -18.63 9.02 7.99
CA MET A 1 -17.61 8.61 7.02
C MET A 1 -16.32 9.31 7.40
N ARG A 2 -15.27 8.55 7.69
CA ARG A 2 -13.96 9.05 8.11
C ARG A 2 -12.96 8.82 7.00
N GLU A 3 -12.04 9.75 6.85
CA GLU A 3 -10.97 9.66 5.88
C GLU A 3 -9.73 9.06 6.52
N TYR A 4 -9.12 8.12 5.81
CA TYR A 4 -7.92 7.42 6.25
C TYR A 4 -6.85 7.47 5.18
N GLU A 5 -5.62 7.65 5.64
CA GLU A 5 -4.41 7.52 4.84
C GLU A 5 -3.57 6.39 5.40
N THR A 6 -3.25 5.43 4.54
CA THR A 6 -2.46 4.25 4.87
C THR A 6 -1.25 4.20 3.94
N ILE A 7 -0.07 4.29 4.53
CA ILE A 7 1.20 4.03 3.86
C ILE A 7 1.67 2.65 4.27
N TYR A 8 1.99 1.83 3.28
CA TYR A 8 2.59 0.52 3.52
C TYR A 8 3.81 0.31 2.64
N VAL A 9 4.71 -0.52 3.13
CA VAL A 9 5.99 -0.83 2.48
C VAL A 9 6.03 -2.31 2.12
N LEU A 10 6.42 -2.58 0.88
CA LEU A 10 6.62 -3.92 0.36
C LEU A 10 8.11 -4.22 0.20
N LYS A 11 8.46 -5.50 0.30
CA LYS A 11 9.83 -5.95 0.09
C LYS A 11 10.29 -5.58 -1.32
N PRO A 12 11.52 -5.07 -1.49
CA PRO A 12 11.98 -4.52 -2.76
C PRO A 12 12.28 -5.59 -3.82
N ASP A 13 12.33 -6.86 -3.44
CA ASP A 13 12.59 -8.03 -4.29
C ASP A 13 11.32 -8.66 -4.86
N LEU A 14 10.13 -8.12 -4.52
CA LEU A 14 8.87 -8.62 -5.06
C LEU A 14 8.76 -8.34 -6.57
N PRO A 15 8.29 -9.31 -7.37
CA PRO A 15 7.94 -9.11 -8.77
C PRO A 15 6.80 -8.10 -8.93
N GLY A 16 6.79 -7.34 -10.04
CA GLY A 16 5.77 -6.32 -10.30
C GLY A 16 4.34 -6.87 -10.30
N ASP A 17 4.13 -8.08 -10.79
CA ASP A 17 2.81 -8.72 -10.77
C ASP A 17 2.32 -9.02 -9.35
N GLN A 18 3.23 -9.43 -8.45
CA GLN A 18 2.87 -9.64 -7.04
C GLN A 18 2.50 -8.33 -6.34
N VAL A 19 3.19 -7.23 -6.67
CA VAL A 19 2.85 -5.91 -6.15
C VAL A 19 1.43 -5.53 -6.56
N LYS A 20 1.07 -5.71 -7.84
CA LYS A 20 -0.30 -5.45 -8.33
C LYS A 20 -1.32 -6.33 -7.63
N THR A 21 -1.06 -7.62 -7.45
CA THR A 21 -1.95 -8.52 -6.71
C THR A 21 -2.17 -8.05 -5.27
N ILE A 22 -1.14 -7.57 -4.58
CA ILE A 22 -1.27 -7.03 -3.22
C ILE A 22 -2.08 -5.74 -3.22
N GLN A 23 -1.85 -4.87 -4.21
CA GLN A 23 -2.63 -3.65 -4.37
C GLN A 23 -4.13 -3.97 -4.52
N GLU A 24 -4.48 -4.86 -5.46
CA GLU A 24 -5.87 -5.27 -5.70
C GLU A 24 -6.51 -5.91 -4.48
N LYS A 25 -5.79 -6.79 -3.77
CA LYS A 25 -6.28 -7.39 -2.52
C LYS A 25 -6.62 -6.34 -1.45
N LEU A 26 -5.78 -5.31 -1.28
CA LEU A 26 -6.06 -4.23 -0.33
C LEU A 26 -7.27 -3.40 -0.75
N LYS A 27 -7.41 -3.13 -2.05
CA LYS A 27 -8.60 -2.45 -2.59
C LYS A 27 -9.87 -3.25 -2.28
N ASP A 28 -9.84 -4.56 -2.54
CA ASP A 28 -10.97 -5.46 -2.31
C ASP A 28 -11.38 -5.54 -0.84
N ILE A 29 -10.42 -5.54 0.08
CA ILE A 29 -10.72 -5.55 1.52
C ILE A 29 -11.48 -4.29 1.93
N ILE A 30 -11.02 -3.12 1.45
CA ILE A 30 -11.64 -1.83 1.77
C ILE A 30 -13.05 -1.73 1.16
N THR A 31 -13.19 -2.11 -0.11
CA THR A 31 -14.50 -2.04 -0.79
C THR A 31 -15.50 -3.03 -0.20
N LYS A 32 -15.07 -4.23 0.21
CA LYS A 32 -15.92 -5.20 0.93
C LYS A 32 -16.35 -4.71 2.31
N GLY A 33 -15.53 -3.88 2.96
CA GLY A 33 -15.87 -3.21 4.22
C GLY A 33 -16.87 -2.06 4.08
N GLY A 34 -17.30 -1.72 2.86
CA GLY A 34 -18.15 -0.55 2.61
C GLY A 34 -17.37 0.77 2.49
N GLY A 35 -16.04 0.69 2.44
CA GLY A 35 -15.16 1.82 2.21
C GLY A 35 -15.04 2.21 0.73
N HIS A 36 -14.72 3.47 0.48
CA HIS A 36 -14.52 4.03 -0.85
C HIS A 36 -13.08 4.50 -1.05
N ILE A 37 -12.41 4.02 -2.09
CA ILE A 37 -11.01 4.35 -2.35
C ILE A 37 -10.94 5.68 -3.11
N LEU A 38 -10.22 6.64 -2.55
CA LEU A 38 -9.97 7.93 -3.17
C LEU A 38 -8.72 7.88 -4.05
N HIS A 39 -7.60 7.43 -3.48
CA HIS A 39 -6.33 7.35 -4.17
C HIS A 39 -5.57 6.08 -3.82
N HIS A 40 -4.93 5.47 -4.81
CA HIS A 40 -3.99 4.39 -4.60
C HIS A 40 -2.81 4.59 -5.54
N VAL A 41 -1.67 4.99 -4.98
CA VAL A 41 -0.50 5.41 -5.75
C VAL A 41 0.71 4.58 -5.33
N ASP A 42 1.39 4.02 -6.33
CA ASP A 42 2.69 3.39 -6.14
C ASP A 42 3.78 4.46 -6.23
N TRP A 43 4.50 4.69 -5.13
CA TRP A 43 5.61 5.63 -5.07
C TRP A 43 6.93 5.02 -5.54
N GLY A 44 6.92 3.74 -5.89
CA GLY A 44 8.08 2.99 -6.35
C GLY A 44 9.06 2.67 -5.22
N LYS A 45 10.25 2.20 -5.63
CA LYS A 45 11.32 1.81 -4.71
C LYS A 45 12.05 3.04 -4.20
N ARG A 46 12.17 3.17 -2.88
CA ARG A 46 12.90 4.24 -2.20
C ARG A 46 13.86 3.65 -1.17
N ARG A 47 14.94 4.39 -0.87
CA ARG A 47 15.94 4.00 0.14
C ARG A 47 15.39 4.27 1.54
N LEU A 48 15.51 3.28 2.42
CA LEU A 48 15.15 3.41 3.83
C LEU A 48 16.27 4.12 4.59
N ALA A 49 15.91 4.88 5.64
CA ALA A 49 16.89 5.55 6.51
C ALA A 49 17.76 4.53 7.27
N TYR A 50 17.20 3.36 7.58
CA TYR A 50 17.87 2.26 8.24
C TYR A 50 17.39 0.92 7.66
N ARG A 51 18.11 -0.14 7.99
CA ARG A 51 17.83 -1.48 7.46
C ARG A 51 16.61 -2.08 8.15
N VAL A 52 15.62 -2.51 7.37
CA VAL A 52 14.44 -3.23 7.86
C VAL A 52 14.46 -4.62 7.24
N GLU A 53 14.40 -5.67 8.05
CA GLU A 53 14.48 -7.07 7.59
C GLU A 53 15.64 -7.35 6.62
N LYS A 54 16.83 -6.78 6.89
CA LYS A 54 18.03 -6.88 6.03
C LYS A 54 17.96 -6.11 4.70
N PHE A 55 16.86 -5.43 4.38
CA PHE A 55 16.72 -4.58 3.21
C PHE A 55 17.04 -3.11 3.51
N THR A 56 17.69 -2.43 2.56
CA THR A 56 17.99 -0.98 2.61
C THR A 56 17.08 -0.15 1.70
N GLN A 57 16.19 -0.82 0.96
CA GLN A 57 15.21 -0.24 0.07
C GLN A 57 13.86 -0.91 0.31
N ALA A 58 12.78 -0.21 0.05
CA ALA A 58 11.44 -0.76 0.04
C ALA A 58 10.59 -0.09 -1.03
N GLN A 59 9.55 -0.78 -1.51
CA GLN A 59 8.57 -0.19 -2.39
C GLN A 59 7.46 0.44 -1.56
N TYR A 60 7.23 1.74 -1.75
CA TYR A 60 6.25 2.50 -0.99
C TYR A 60 4.94 2.59 -1.75
N LEU A 61 3.84 2.35 -1.05
CA LEU A 61 2.50 2.51 -1.59
C LEU A 61 1.68 3.38 -0.66
N TYR A 62 0.94 4.29 -1.28
CA TYR A 62 0.06 5.24 -0.62
C TYR A 62 -1.38 4.90 -0.98
N LEU A 63 -2.23 4.76 0.04
CA LEU A 63 -3.63 4.41 -0.10
C LEU A 63 -4.47 5.36 0.75
N GLN A 64 -5.40 6.06 0.11
CA GLN A 64 -6.32 7.00 0.73
C GLN A 64 -7.74 6.54 0.44
N TYR A 65 -8.55 6.45 1.49
CA TYR A 65 -9.91 5.93 1.40
C TYR A 65 -10.81 6.51 2.48
N LEU A 66 -12.11 6.51 2.19
CA LEU A 66 -13.18 6.84 3.10
C LEU A 66 -13.76 5.54 3.65
N ASP A 67 -13.99 5.47 4.96
CA ASP A 67 -14.62 4.31 5.58
C ASP A 67 -15.72 4.75 6.56
N GLN A 68 -16.77 3.92 6.71
CA GLN A 68 -17.94 4.25 7.52
C GLN A 68 -17.86 3.70 8.96
N GLY A 69 -16.96 2.76 9.23
CA GLY A 69 -16.75 2.19 10.57
C GLY A 69 -17.67 1.02 10.88
#